data_AF-A0A916YKH6-F1
#
_entry.id   AF-A0A916YKH6-F1
#
_cell.length_a   1.000
_cell.length_b   1.000
_cell.length_c   1.000
_cell.angle_alpha   90.00
_cell.angle_beta   90.00
_cell.angle_gamma   90.00
#
_symmetry.space_group_name_H-M   'P 1'
#
loop_
_entity.id
_entity.type
_entity.pdbx_description
1 polymer ?
#
loop_
_entity_poly.entity_id
_entity_poly.type
_entity_poly.pdbx_seq_one_letter_code
_entity_poly.pdbx_strand_id
1 'polypeptide(L)' 'MFTPSYRSSSPDRWTMPRPFSDASQRYAKFGALQPMEAPGFWERLIRGA' A
#
# COMPACT_ATOMS: atom_id res chain seq x y z
N MET A 1 33.20 -10.56 22.39
CA MET A 1 32.12 -10.56 21.38
C MET A 1 31.71 -9.11 21.13
N PHE A 2 31.71 -8.64 19.88
CA PHE A 2 31.39 -7.25 19.55
C PHE A 2 30.03 -7.20 18.83
N THR A 3 29.06 -6.49 19.40
CA THR A 3 27.73 -6.30 18.80
C THR A 3 27.73 -5.00 18.00
N PRO A 4 27.47 -5.01 16.68
CA PRO A 4 27.34 -3.77 15.93
C PRO A 4 26.09 -3.01 16.41
N SER A 5 26.25 -1.72 16.72
CA SER A 5 25.15 -0.82 17.06
C SER A 5 24.87 0.13 15.90
N TYR A 6 23.66 0.09 15.36
CA TYR A 6 23.23 1.00 14.29
C TYR A 6 22.67 2.29 14.91
N ARG A 7 23.47 3.36 14.92
CA ARG A 7 22.99 4.72 15.26
C ARG A 7 22.53 5.44 13.99
N SER A 8 21.28 5.21 13.61
CA SER A 8 20.57 6.00 12.61
C SER A 8 19.63 6.98 13.34
N SER A 9 19.65 8.26 12.96
CA SER A 9 18.60 9.22 13.38
C SER A 9 17.33 9.11 12.54
N SER A 10 17.42 8.44 11.39
CA SER A 10 16.28 8.22 10.51
C SER A 10 15.35 7.19 11.17
N PRO A 11 14.04 7.44 11.17
CA PRO A 11 13.10 6.60 11.88
C PRO A 11 13.10 5.19 11.32
N ASP A 12 13.00 4.22 12.22
CA ASP A 12 13.02 2.80 11.86
C ASP A 12 11.87 2.48 10.89
N ARG A 13 12.10 1.65 9.86
CA ARG A 13 11.11 1.41 8.79
C ARG A 13 10.08 0.34 9.13
N TRP A 14 10.37 -0.51 10.10
CA TRP A 14 9.37 -1.42 10.67
C TRP A 14 8.47 -0.67 11.63
N THR A 15 9.02 0.36 12.28
CA THR A 15 8.27 1.33 13.07
C THR A 15 7.65 2.46 12.20
N MET A 16 8.19 2.76 11.02
CA MET A 16 7.77 3.82 10.07
C MET A 16 7.91 3.38 8.59
N PRO A 17 7.01 2.52 8.08
CA PRO A 17 7.01 2.14 6.68
C PRO A 17 6.52 3.31 5.82
N ARG A 18 7.29 3.71 4.80
CA ARG A 18 6.88 4.77 3.86
C ARG A 18 6.76 4.24 2.43
N PRO A 19 5.53 3.94 1.96
CA PRO A 19 5.31 3.49 0.58
C PRO A 19 4.94 4.64 -0.35
N PHE A 20 3.99 5.47 0.08
CA PHE A 20 3.52 6.72 -0.52
C PHE A 20 3.11 7.59 0.67
N SER A 21 3.51 8.85 0.69
CA SER A 21 3.02 9.77 1.72
C SER A 21 1.58 10.21 1.44
N ASP A 22 1.19 10.17 0.16
CA ASP A 22 -0.06 10.71 -0.34
C ASP A 22 -0.92 9.61 -0.97
N ALA A 23 -2.22 9.65 -0.65
CA ALA A 23 -3.24 8.77 -1.20
C ALA A 23 -3.41 8.97 -2.72
N SER A 24 -3.24 10.19 -3.22
CA SER A 24 -3.32 10.45 -4.67
C SER A 24 -2.19 9.74 -5.42
N GLN A 25 -0.97 9.76 -4.88
CA GLN A 25 0.18 9.06 -5.44
C GLN A 25 0.00 7.54 -5.35
N ARG A 26 -0.57 7.06 -4.24
CA ARG A 26 -0.91 5.64 -4.08
C ARG A 26 -1.98 5.20 -5.08
N TYR A 27 -3.03 5.99 -5.28
CA TYR A 27 -4.11 5.72 -6.22
C TYR A 27 -3.65 5.84 -7.67
N ALA A 28 -2.85 6.85 -8.00
CA ALA A 28 -2.24 6.99 -9.31
C ALA A 28 -1.36 5.78 -9.65
N LYS A 29 -0.70 5.18 -8.64
CA LYS A 29 0.15 4.01 -8.84
C LYS A 29 -0.62 2.69 -8.91
N PHE A 30 -1.56 2.45 -7.99
CA PHE A 30 -2.20 1.14 -7.82
C PHE A 30 -3.65 1.09 -8.30
N GLY A 31 -4.21 2.23 -8.69
CA GLY A 31 -5.61 2.36 -9.03
C GLY A 31 -6.52 2.15 -7.83
N ALA A 32 -7.78 1.83 -8.14
CA ALA A 32 -8.80 1.57 -7.14
C ALA A 32 -8.58 0.21 -6.46
N LEU A 33 -8.84 0.18 -5.15
CA LEU A 33 -8.92 -1.06 -4.37
C LEU A 33 -9.94 -2.00 -5.00
N GLN A 34 -9.52 -3.25 -5.18
CA GLN A 34 -10.37 -4.30 -5.72
C GLN A 34 -11.06 -5.06 -4.56
N PRO A 35 -12.28 -5.55 -4.77
CA PRO A 35 -12.94 -6.43 -3.82
C PRO A 35 -12.12 -7.71 -3.62
N MET A 36 -12.20 -8.29 -2.41
CA MET A 36 -11.54 -9.56 -2.08
C MET A 36 -12.09 -10.72 -2.92
N GLU A 37 -13.41 -10.72 -3.11
CA GLU A 37 -14.10 -11.69 -3.97
C GLU A 37 -14.19 -11.13 -5.40
N ALA A 38 -13.92 -11.99 -6.38
CA ALA A 38 -14.00 -11.60 -7.78
C ALA A 38 -15.47 -11.30 -8.14
N PRO A 39 -15.77 -10.10 -8.66
CA PRO A 39 -17.14 -9.75 -8.99
C PRO A 39 -17.67 -10.63 -10.12
N GLY A 40 -18.91 -11.07 -9.97
CA GLY A 40 -19.60 -11.87 -10.98
C GLY A 40 -19.84 -11.09 -12.27
N PHE A 41 -20.19 -11.79 -13.35
CA PHE A 41 -20.45 -11.18 -14.65
C PHE A 41 -21.48 -10.03 -14.59
N TRP A 42 -22.60 -10.24 -13.89
CA TRP A 42 -23.67 -9.25 -13.77
C TRP A 42 -23.30 -8.05 -12.90
N GLU A 43 -22.51 -8.27 -11.85
CA GLU A 43 -22.05 -7.20 -10.96
C GLU A 43 -21.06 -6.28 -11.68
N ARG A 44 -20.19 -6.84 -12.52
CA ARG A 44 -19.30 -6.04 -13.38
C ARG A 44 -20.08 -5.21 -14.39
N LEU A 45 -21.20 -5.72 -14.90
CA LEU A 45 -22.03 -5.05 -15.91
C LEU A 45 -22.81 -3.88 -15.29
N ILE A 46 -23.42 -4.07 -14.11
CA ILE A 46 -24.18 -3.01 -13.41
C ILE A 46 -23.24 -1.94 -12.83
N ARG A 47 -22.04 -2.30 -12.36
CA ARG A 47 -21.05 -1.34 -11.84
C ARG A 47 -20.30 -0.57 -12.93
N GLY A 48 -20.29 -1.10 -14.15
CA GLY A 48 -19.61 -0.53 -15.32
C GLY A 48 -20.47 0.38 -16.19
N ALA A 49 -21.76 0.55 -15.85
CA ALA A 49 -22.67 1.55 -16.41
C ALA A 49 -22.73 2.77 -15.48
#